data_AF-A0A2W5ZFZ7-F1
#
_entry.id   AF-A0A2W5ZFZ7-F1
#
_cell.length_a   1.000
_cell.length_b   1.000
_cell.length_c   1.000
_cell.angle_alpha   90.00
_cell.angle_beta   90.00
_cell.angle_gamma   90.00
#
_symmetry.space_group_name_H-M   'P 1'
#
loop_
_entity.id
_entity.type
_entity.pdbx_description
1 polymer ?
#
loop_
_entity_poly.entity_id
_entity_poly.type
_entity_poly.pdbx_seq_one_letter_code
_entity_poly.pdbx_strand_id
1 'polypeptide(L)' 'MSANPSPLDPARETPGHPPTEDVDVLVLGAGLGGLAVAAELGEQAVVLEREERPGGIVKTESLGGFGSTM' A
#
# COMPACT_ATOMS: atom_id res chain seq x y z
N MET A 1 -19.16 6.28 25.05
CA MET A 1 -18.43 5.56 23.98
C MET A 1 -17.86 6.63 23.06
N SER A 2 -16.57 6.93 23.16
CA SER A 2 -15.90 7.89 22.27
C SER A 2 -15.50 7.12 21.01
N ALA A 3 -15.97 7.54 19.85
CA ALA A 3 -15.46 7.02 18.59
C ALA A 3 -13.96 7.33 18.52
N ASN A 4 -13.14 6.33 18.18
CA ASN A 4 -11.73 6.57 17.91
C ASN A 4 -11.66 7.37 16.59
N PRO A 5 -11.07 8.59 16.58
CA PRO A 5 -11.04 9.39 15.36
C PRO A 5 -10.27 8.66 14.25
N SER A 6 -10.72 8.85 13.01
CA SER A 6 -10.12 8.25 11.83
C SER A 6 -8.64 8.63 11.74
N PRO A 7 -7.72 7.68 11.46
CA PRO A 7 -6.32 7.98 11.24
C PRO A 7 -6.07 8.89 10.02
N LEU A 8 -7.09 9.07 9.17
CA LEU A 8 -7.07 9.92 7.98
C LEU A 8 -7.75 11.28 8.20
N ASP A 9 -7.89 11.73 9.45
CA ASP A 9 -8.40 13.08 9.74
C ASP A 9 -7.38 14.14 9.23
N PRO A 10 -7.69 14.90 8.17
CA PRO A 10 -6.77 15.89 7.61
C PRO A 10 -6.53 17.07 8.55
N ALA A 11 -7.35 17.24 9.59
CA ALA A 11 -7.15 18.27 10.62
C ALA A 11 -6.22 17.81 11.75
N ARG A 12 -5.71 16.56 11.71
CA ARG A 12 -4.75 16.07 12.70
C ARG A 12 -3.35 16.61 12.39
N GLU A 13 -3.08 17.83 12.82
CA GLU A 13 -1.71 18.35 12.87
C GLU A 13 -0.86 17.48 13.80
N THR A 14 0.03 16.68 13.23
CA THR A 14 1.02 15.92 14.00
C THR A 14 2.23 16.83 14.19
N PRO A 15 2.67 17.16 15.42
CA PRO A 15 3.80 18.04 15.64
C PRO A 15 5.03 17.53 14.88
N GLY A 16 5.48 18.28 13.86
CA GLY A 16 6.62 17.94 13.02
C GLY A 16 6.32 17.61 11.55
N HIS A 17 5.06 17.63 11.09
CA HIS A 17 4.73 17.45 9.67
C HIS A 17 4.76 18.79 8.93
N PRO A 18 5.68 19.03 7.97
CA PRO A 18 5.63 20.20 7.09
C PRO A 18 4.34 20.21 6.25
N PRO A 19 3.93 21.35 5.66
CA PRO A 19 2.69 21.49 4.92
C PRO A 19 2.49 20.37 3.88
N THR A 20 1.22 19.98 3.70
CA THR A 20 0.77 18.96 2.73
C THR A 20 0.99 19.45 1.30
N GLU A 21 2.23 19.41 0.85
CA GLU A 21 2.53 19.42 -0.58
C GLU A 21 2.08 18.06 -1.15
N ASP A 22 1.53 18.05 -2.36
CA ASP A 22 1.32 16.81 -3.10
C ASP A 22 2.71 16.22 -3.37
N VAL A 23 3.04 15.13 -2.67
CA VAL A 23 4.34 14.46 -2.78
C VAL A 23 4.16 13.11 -3.47
N ASP A 24 4.94 12.88 -4.53
CA ASP A 24 5.07 11.56 -5.13
C ASP A 24 5.91 10.64 -4.24
N VAL A 25 5.40 9.43 -4.00
CA VAL A 25 5.96 8.45 -3.06
C VAL A 25 6.54 7.25 -3.79
N LEU A 26 7.79 6.90 -3.48
CA LEU A 26 8.40 5.65 -3.92
C LEU A 26 8.28 4.58 -2.83
N VAL A 27 7.62 3.46 -3.14
CA VAL A 27 7.50 2.30 -2.26
C VAL A 27 8.43 1.19 -2.76
N LEU A 28 9.34 0.72 -1.89
CA LEU A 28 10.22 -0.42 -2.19
C LEU A 28 9.64 -1.71 -1.61
N GLY A 29 9.19 -2.61 -2.49
CA GLY A 29 8.61 -3.91 -2.19
C GLY A 29 7.08 -3.95 -2.34
N ALA A 30 6.58 -4.89 -3.15
CA ALA A 30 5.16 -5.14 -3.40
C ALA A 30 4.62 -6.31 -2.55
N GLY A 31 5.03 -6.39 -1.28
CA GLY A 31 4.35 -7.21 -0.27
C GLY A 31 3.03 -6.56 0.19
N LEU A 32 2.29 -7.22 1.09
CA LEU A 32 1.00 -6.70 1.59
C LEU A 32 1.09 -5.26 2.12
N GLY A 33 2.15 -4.93 2.87
CA GLY A 33 2.33 -3.58 3.41
C GLY A 33 2.56 -2.54 2.32
N GLY A 34 3.45 -2.81 1.36
CA GLY A 34 3.73 -1.89 0.25
C GLY A 34 2.54 -1.70 -0.68
N LEU A 35 1.81 -2.79 -0.96
CA LEU A 35 0.57 -2.73 -1.74
C LEU A 35 -0.55 -1.98 -1.00
N ALA A 36 -0.65 -2.10 0.32
CA ALA A 36 -1.62 -1.32 1.10
C ALA A 36 -1.30 0.18 1.02
N VAL A 37 -0.03 0.57 1.16
CA VAL A 37 0.39 1.97 0.99
C VAL A 37 0.06 2.47 -0.42
N ALA A 38 0.40 1.70 -1.45
CA ALA A 38 0.11 2.08 -2.83
C ALA A 38 -1.40 2.17 -3.11
N ALA A 39 -2.22 1.30 -2.51
CA ALA A 39 -3.68 1.33 -2.64
C ALA A 39 -4.29 2.59 -2.00
N GLU A 40 -3.76 3.04 -0.86
CA GLU A 40 -4.22 4.25 -0.19
C GLU A 40 -3.78 5.53 -0.90
N LEU A 41 -2.56 5.56 -1.47
CA LEU A 41 -2.00 6.73 -2.14
C LEU A 41 -2.36 6.84 -3.64
N GLY A 42 -2.78 5.74 -4.26
CA GLY A 42 -3.19 5.72 -5.66
C GLY A 42 -2.09 6.19 -6.61
N GLU A 43 -2.42 7.16 -7.48
CA GLU A 43 -1.51 7.68 -8.51
C GLU A 43 -0.30 8.44 -7.94
N GLN A 44 -0.33 8.80 -6.65
CA GLN A 44 0.80 9.44 -5.97
C GLN A 44 1.89 8.45 -5.56
N ALA A 45 1.72 7.14 -5.82
CA ALA A 45 2.69 6.12 -5.44
C ALA A 45 3.22 5.32 -6.64
N VAL A 46 4.55 5.15 -6.68
CA VAL A 46 5.22 4.19 -7.57
C VAL A 46 5.80 3.06 -6.72
N VAL A 47 5.47 1.82 -7.06
CA VAL A 47 5.98 0.63 -6.38
C VAL A 47 7.07 -0.04 -7.21
N LEU A 48 8.22 -0.32 -6.60
CA LEU A 48 9.26 -1.15 -7.19
C LEU A 48 9.36 -2.48 -6.44
N GLU A 49 9.19 -3.58 -7.17
CA GLU A 49 9.35 -4.95 -6.67
C GLU A 49 10.49 -5.63 -7.41
N ARG A 50 11.28 -6.42 -6.69
CA ARG A 50 12.40 -7.17 -7.26
C ARG A 50 11.91 -8.41 -8.01
N GLU A 51 10.91 -9.08 -7.47
CA GLU A 51 10.34 -10.32 -8.02
C GLU A 51 9.38 -10.02 -9.19
N GLU A 52 9.18 -11.01 -10.07
CA GLU A 52 8.25 -10.89 -11.21
C GLU A 52 6.78 -10.74 -10.76
N ARG A 53 6.46 -11.21 -9.55
CA ARG A 53 5.09 -11.23 -9.01
C ARG A 53 4.99 -10.53 -7.66
N PRO A 54 3.90 -9.78 -7.41
CA PRO A 54 3.65 -9.15 -6.12
C PRO A 54 3.22 -10.18 -5.06
N GLY A 55 3.13 -9.73 -3.81
CA GLY A 55 2.63 -10.50 -2.65
C GLY A 55 3.69 -10.77 -1.58
N GLY A 56 4.97 -10.64 -1.90
CA GLY A 56 6.07 -10.85 -0.95
C GLY A 56 6.08 -12.28 -0.40
N ILE A 57 5.81 -12.47 0.89
CA ILE A 57 5.69 -13.79 1.52
C ILE A 57 4.31 -14.44 1.32
N VAL A 58 3.30 -13.67 0.90
CA VAL A 58 1.95 -14.17 0.66
C VAL A 58 1.85 -14.61 -0.79
N LYS A 59 1.97 -15.91 -1.01
CA LYS A 59 2.12 -16.52 -2.33
C LYS A 59 1.26 -17.78 -2.43
N THR A 60 0.49 -17.86 -3.50
CA THR A 60 -0.27 -19.06 -3.87
C THR A 60 0.34 -19.63 -5.14
N GLU A 61 0.66 -20.93 -5.12
CA GLU A 61 1.13 -21.64 -6.30
C GLU A 61 -0.07 -22.29 -7.02
N SER A 62 -0.10 -22.22 -8.36
CA SER A 62 -1.07 -22.95 -9.16
C SER A 62 -0.48 -24.31 -9.55
N LEU A 63 -1.07 -25.39 -9.05
CA LEU A 63 -0.66 -26.76 -9.39
C LEU A 63 -1.65 -27.35 -10.39
N GLY A 64 -1.19 -27.65 -11.61
CA GLY A 64 -2.02 -28.32 -12.62
C GLY A 64 -3.25 -27.51 -13.09
N GLY A 65 -3.17 -26.18 -13.10
CA GLY A 65 -4.27 -25.30 -13.53
C GLY A 65 -5.34 -25.04 -12.47
N PHE A 66 -5.22 -25.59 -11.26
CA PHE A 66 -6.09 -25.20 -10.16
C PHE A 66 -5.80 -23.73 -9.78
N GLY A 67 -6.80 -22.85 -9.96
CA GLY A 67 -6.72 -21.42 -9.67
C GLY A 67 -6.61 -20.50 -10.89
N SER A 68 -6.47 -21.04 -12.11
CA SER A 68 -6.61 -20.28 -13.35
C SER A 68 -8.03 -20.51 -13.90
N THR A 69 -9.01 -19.77 -13.37
CA THR A 69 -10.29 -19.66 -14.07
C THR A 69 -10.06 -18.82 -15.33
N MET A 70 -10.43 -19.42 -16.47
CA MET A 70 -10.40 -18.84 -17.81
C MET A 70 -11.22 -17.56 -17.91
#